data_AF-A0A5B9W7P9-F1
#
_entry.id   AF-A0A5B9W7P9-F1
#
_cell.length_a   1.000
_cell.length_b   1.000
_cell.length_c   1.000
_cell.angle_alpha   90.00
_cell.angle_beta   90.00
_cell.angle_gamma   90.00
#
_symmetry.space_group_name_H-M   'P 1'
#
loop_
_entity.id
_entity.type
_entity.pdbx_description
1 polymer ?
#
loop_
_entity_poly.entity_id
_entity_poly.type
_entity_poly.pdbx_seq_one_letter_code
_entity_poly.pdbx_strand_id
1 'polypeptide(L)'
;MAWPGSSRIRWRSVLTWAALAGGILVVAAGLASLGAWLPLIPRPQARRLTELLLRSVLVGYFSAAVLLPTVLVLAASRILRRRRRGLSSPLAARLALASASGLAAIAGCELLAAGWSAWAHRMPRLPTTFPRASRPGELSLVVIGGSTALGYPYDPKVSIGRIVANAVEDALPGTTVELDMRAKLGANLEDMHKGLTSLARRPDAILISCGHNEYLSRFATSRDAGFAEAPAAGPLRWLYGASLRSPFCRWVYEAVRLLQVGGPPPLVNRHQPIDPPMFTPSEHRRIVEEFRRRLEALVDYCECIGAVPILMIPPGNESGFEPNRSVLPDDVTPAERERLAGRLLDAREIEDENPDRAVAAYRGLLEDAPDFAEAHFRLARLLERARNHDEARGHYIRARDLDGFPVRCQTELARVYREVAARHSLGLIDGPECLRPLSAHGILDDTLFHDAHHYTLRTQVALAAAVFDALAARGAFGLSRDAPPSPRDDDAVRRWARRLGVDDPLWATVCARTGTYYMHLASARFDPAERERKRDRFFGAAGALKSGSAGAETLGLPGVGTASAGPFAWDWWRAGDRPAGRSTGGDPASPGPPAAARPERSGRSGSDPAPGDLPPAR
;
A
#
# COMPACT_ATOMS: atom_id res chain seq x y z
N MET A 1 67.55 54.29 -22.11
CA MET A 1 67.35 52.98 -21.46
C MET A 1 66.64 53.20 -20.13
N ALA A 2 65.35 52.88 -20.06
CA ALA A 2 64.57 52.85 -18.82
C ALA A 2 64.00 51.43 -18.68
N TRP A 3 64.27 50.78 -17.55
CA TRP A 3 63.89 49.39 -17.27
C TRP A 3 62.35 49.21 -17.27
N PRO A 4 61.79 48.17 -17.91
CA PRO A 4 60.36 47.87 -17.84
C PRO A 4 59.95 47.51 -16.41
N GLY A 5 58.92 48.21 -15.93
CA GLY A 5 58.41 48.13 -14.58
C GLY A 5 57.97 46.73 -14.16
N SER A 6 58.40 46.36 -12.96
CA SER A 6 57.93 45.22 -12.19
C SER A 6 56.40 45.17 -12.18
N SER A 7 55.80 44.13 -12.75
CA SER A 7 54.40 43.79 -12.50
C SER A 7 54.27 43.39 -11.01
N ARG A 8 54.00 44.37 -10.15
CA ARG A 8 53.75 44.11 -8.72
C ARG A 8 52.46 43.31 -8.60
N ILE A 9 52.61 42.01 -8.38
CA ILE A 9 51.51 41.11 -8.02
C ILE A 9 50.73 41.78 -6.88
N ARG A 10 49.44 42.04 -7.12
CA ARG A 10 48.54 42.56 -6.09
C ARG A 10 48.20 41.43 -5.14
N TRP A 11 49.09 41.18 -4.18
CA TRP A 11 48.97 40.10 -3.21
C TRP A 11 47.62 40.07 -2.50
N ARG A 12 46.97 41.22 -2.26
CA ARG A 12 45.60 41.27 -1.74
C ARG A 12 44.58 40.57 -2.64
N SER A 13 44.64 40.78 -3.96
CA SER A 13 43.76 40.13 -4.92
C SER A 13 44.04 38.63 -5.01
N VAL A 14 45.31 38.25 -5.02
CA VAL A 14 45.73 36.84 -5.00
C VAL A 14 45.25 36.14 -3.73
N LEU A 15 45.43 36.76 -2.56
CA LEU A 15 44.96 36.24 -1.28
C LEU A 15 43.44 36.15 -1.21
N THR A 16 42.71 37.10 -1.79
CA THR A 16 41.23 37.07 -1.81
C THR A 16 40.73 35.90 -2.66
N TRP A 17 41.29 35.72 -3.87
CA TRP A 17 40.92 34.61 -4.75
C TRP A 17 41.40 33.25 -4.20
N ALA A 18 42.58 33.19 -3.58
CA ALA A 18 43.09 31.99 -2.93
C ALA A 18 42.23 31.61 -1.71
N ALA A 19 41.75 32.59 -0.91
CA ALA A 19 40.83 32.34 0.18
C ALA A 19 39.46 31.86 -0.32
N LEU A 20 38.97 32.40 -1.43
CA LEU A 20 37.70 32.00 -2.04
C LEU A 20 37.79 30.59 -2.64
N ALA A 21 38.87 30.29 -3.35
CA ALA A 21 39.18 28.95 -3.86
C ALA A 21 39.38 27.94 -2.73
N GLY A 22 40.10 28.33 -1.67
CA GLY A 22 40.28 27.53 -0.46
C GLY A 22 38.96 27.24 0.25
N GLY A 23 38.09 28.24 0.38
CA GLY A 23 36.74 28.06 0.94
C GLY A 23 35.88 27.10 0.11
N ILE A 24 35.92 27.21 -1.22
CA ILE A 24 35.24 26.28 -2.14
C ILE A 24 35.80 24.86 -1.97
N LEU A 25 37.12 24.70 -1.91
CA LEU A 25 37.78 23.41 -1.70
C LEU A 25 37.43 22.79 -0.34
N VAL A 26 37.35 23.59 0.73
CA VAL A 26 36.93 23.11 2.06
C VAL A 26 35.47 22.67 2.06
N VAL A 27 34.57 23.43 1.42
CA VAL A 27 33.16 23.03 1.29
C VAL A 27 33.03 21.77 0.43
N ALA A 28 33.76 21.67 -0.68
CA ALA A 28 33.78 20.49 -1.54
C ALA A 28 34.34 19.26 -0.81
N ALA A 29 35.43 19.41 -0.04
CA ALA A 29 35.99 18.36 0.79
C ALA A 29 35.05 17.96 1.94
N GLY A 30 34.34 18.93 2.54
CA GLY A 30 33.28 18.69 3.52
C GLY A 30 32.10 17.90 2.93
N LEU A 31 31.63 18.26 1.73
CA LEU A 31 30.59 17.54 1.01
C LEU A 31 31.04 16.13 0.56
N ALA A 32 32.29 15.98 0.14
CA ALA A 32 32.86 14.69 -0.22
C ALA A 32 33.06 13.76 1.00
N SER A 33 33.42 14.34 2.15
CA SER A 33 33.58 13.59 3.41
C SER A 33 32.26 13.28 4.10
N LEU A 34 31.20 14.08 3.88
CA LEU A 34 29.86 13.85 4.42
C LEU A 34 29.34 12.43 4.18
N GLY A 35 29.66 11.81 3.03
CA GLY A 35 29.31 10.41 2.75
C GLY A 35 29.96 9.37 3.67
N ALA A 36 31.15 9.67 4.23
CA ALA A 36 31.86 8.82 5.17
C ALA A 36 31.40 9.02 6.63
N TRP A 37 30.94 10.23 6.97
CA TRP A 37 30.45 10.57 8.32
C TRP A 37 28.96 10.29 8.51
N LEU A 38 28.14 10.36 7.45
CA LEU A 38 26.69 10.11 7.50
C LEU A 38 26.31 8.76 8.14
N PRO A 39 27.01 7.65 7.86
CA PRO A 39 26.72 6.36 8.48
C PRO A 39 26.97 6.31 10.00
N LEU A 40 27.80 7.22 10.52
CA LEU A 40 28.17 7.30 11.95
C LEU A 40 27.19 8.13 12.79
N ILE A 41 26.37 8.98 12.16
CA ILE A 41 25.32 9.72 12.86
C ILE A 41 24.14 8.77 13.07
N PRO A 42 23.65 8.58 14.31
CA PRO A 42 22.51 7.71 14.49
C PRO A 42 21.30 8.28 13.74
N ARG A 43 20.62 7.40 13.00
CA ARG A 43 19.52 7.73 12.07
C ARG A 43 18.48 8.73 12.62
N PRO A 44 18.03 8.66 13.89
CA PRO A 44 17.05 9.62 14.40
C PRO A 44 17.61 11.04 14.56
N GLN A 45 18.86 11.23 14.99
CA GLN A 45 19.47 12.57 15.07
C GLN A 45 19.73 13.16 13.68
N ALA A 46 20.27 12.34 12.75
CA ALA A 46 20.48 12.76 11.37
C ALA A 46 19.17 13.25 10.75
N ARG A 47 18.09 12.46 10.88
CA ARG A 47 16.75 12.82 10.42
C ARG A 47 16.23 14.10 11.04
N ARG A 48 16.29 14.26 12.37
CA ARG A 48 15.81 15.47 13.06
C ARG A 48 16.56 16.71 12.58
N LEU A 49 17.87 16.61 12.40
CA LEU A 49 18.71 17.69 11.88
C LEU A 49 18.34 18.02 10.43
N THR A 50 18.16 17.01 9.57
CA THR A 50 17.75 17.20 8.18
C THR A 50 16.35 17.79 8.07
N GLU A 51 15.41 17.36 8.91
CA GLU A 51 14.06 17.89 8.96
C GLU A 51 14.05 19.35 9.45
N LEU A 52 14.78 19.66 10.52
CA LEU A 52 14.94 21.04 10.98
C LEU A 52 15.58 21.91 9.91
N LEU A 53 16.59 21.41 9.21
CA LEU A 53 17.22 22.10 8.08
C LEU A 53 16.21 22.37 6.97
N LEU A 54 15.51 21.34 6.49
CA LEU A 54 14.54 21.46 5.39
C LEU A 54 13.34 22.35 5.77
N ARG A 55 12.85 22.27 7.01
CA ARG A 55 11.82 23.18 7.53
C ARG A 55 12.33 24.61 7.65
N SER A 56 13.58 24.81 8.08
CA SER A 56 14.21 26.13 8.14
C SER A 56 14.41 26.73 6.74
N VAL A 57 14.71 25.90 5.75
CA VAL A 57 14.76 26.31 4.33
C VAL A 57 13.41 26.85 3.87
N LEU A 58 12.28 26.23 4.25
CA LEU A 58 10.95 26.74 3.92
C LEU A 58 10.69 28.11 4.57
N VAL A 59 11.01 28.26 5.86
CA VAL A 59 10.85 29.57 6.56
C VAL A 59 11.74 30.64 5.92
N GLY A 60 12.99 30.30 5.61
CA GLY A 60 13.94 31.18 4.95
C GLY A 60 13.47 31.59 3.55
N TYR A 61 12.96 30.63 2.77
CA TYR A 61 12.37 30.88 1.45
C TYR A 61 11.23 31.88 1.51
N PHE A 62 10.25 31.67 2.40
CA PHE A 62 9.10 32.59 2.54
C PHE A 62 9.52 33.96 3.03
N SER A 63 10.44 34.01 4.00
CA SER A 63 11.00 35.27 4.50
C SER A 63 11.67 36.04 3.36
N ALA A 64 12.46 35.37 2.52
CA ALA A 64 13.13 35.97 1.38
C ALA A 64 12.15 36.40 0.28
N ALA A 65 11.12 35.60 -0.01
CA ALA A 65 10.09 35.90 -1.00
C ALA A 65 9.28 37.16 -0.65
N VAL A 66 9.17 37.52 0.64
CA VAL A 66 8.50 38.75 1.10
C VAL A 66 9.48 39.91 1.28
N LEU A 67 10.63 39.67 1.92
CA LEU A 67 11.59 40.71 2.26
C LEU A 67 12.30 41.27 1.02
N LEU A 68 12.73 40.42 0.09
CA LEU A 68 13.54 40.88 -1.05
C LEU A 68 12.77 41.81 -2.00
N PRO A 69 11.52 41.53 -2.41
CA PRO A 69 10.75 42.49 -3.21
C PRO A 69 10.50 43.81 -2.47
N THR A 70 10.20 43.73 -1.18
CA THR A 70 9.95 44.91 -0.34
C THR A 70 11.18 45.80 -0.25
N VAL A 71 12.35 45.23 0.06
CA VAL A 71 13.63 45.96 0.12
C VAL A 71 13.99 46.51 -1.26
N LEU A 72 13.78 45.74 -2.34
CA LEU A 72 14.03 46.20 -3.71
C LEU A 72 13.19 47.43 -4.06
N VAL A 73 11.89 47.43 -3.78
CA VAL A 73 10.99 48.56 -4.04
C VAL A 73 11.37 49.78 -3.21
N LEU A 74 11.67 49.60 -1.92
CA LEU A 74 12.09 50.70 -1.04
C LEU A 74 13.44 51.28 -1.46
N ALA A 75 14.41 50.44 -1.80
CA ALA A 75 15.73 50.85 -2.27
C ALA A 75 15.63 51.58 -3.63
N ALA A 76 14.87 51.04 -4.59
CA ALA A 76 14.62 51.67 -5.88
C ALA A 76 13.93 53.04 -5.72
N SER A 77 12.90 53.11 -4.87
CA SER A 77 12.21 54.37 -4.55
C SER A 77 13.15 55.40 -3.95
N ARG A 78 14.04 55.00 -3.04
CA ARG A 78 15.05 55.89 -2.44
C ARG A 78 16.09 56.36 -3.46
N ILE A 79 16.53 55.48 -4.36
CA ILE A 79 17.45 55.82 -5.46
C ILE A 79 16.79 56.88 -6.35
N LEU A 80 15.54 56.66 -6.77
CA LEU A 80 14.79 57.59 -7.61
C LEU A 80 14.60 58.95 -6.93
N ARG A 81 14.18 58.98 -5.66
CA ARG A 81 13.98 60.22 -4.90
C ARG A 81 15.28 61.01 -4.71
N ARG A 82 16.40 60.33 -4.42
CA ARG A 82 17.71 61.00 -4.25
C ARG A 82 18.28 61.48 -5.57
N ARG A 83 18.13 60.72 -6.65
CA ARG A 83 18.55 61.12 -7.99
C ARG A 83 17.83 62.39 -8.46
N ARG A 84 16.54 62.55 -8.16
CA ARG A 84 15.78 63.80 -8.41
C ARG A 84 16.33 65.02 -7.66
N ARG A 85 17.10 64.81 -6.59
CA ARG A 85 17.76 65.87 -5.79
C ARG A 85 19.26 66.02 -6.10
N GLY A 86 19.76 65.37 -7.16
CA GLY A 86 21.19 65.38 -7.52
C GLY A 86 22.11 64.60 -6.56
N LEU A 87 21.56 63.79 -5.65
CA LEU A 87 22.32 63.05 -4.64
C LEU A 87 22.43 61.56 -4.98
N SER A 88 23.55 60.94 -4.62
CA SER A 88 23.75 59.49 -4.73
C SER A 88 23.26 58.73 -3.49
N SER A 89 23.03 57.43 -3.64
CA SER A 89 22.69 56.53 -2.53
C SER A 89 23.36 55.17 -2.69
N PRO A 90 24.67 55.06 -2.40
CA PRO A 90 25.42 53.82 -2.62
C PRO A 90 24.86 52.64 -1.80
N LEU A 91 24.41 52.89 -0.57
CA LEU A 91 23.76 51.86 0.25
C LEU A 91 22.47 51.34 -0.39
N ALA A 92 21.61 52.23 -0.91
CA ALA A 92 20.37 51.82 -1.57
C ALA A 92 20.67 51.04 -2.86
N ALA A 93 21.69 51.43 -3.63
CA ALA A 93 22.12 50.70 -4.81
C ALA A 93 22.61 49.27 -4.46
N ARG A 94 23.41 49.12 -3.40
CA ARG A 94 23.85 47.81 -2.90
C ARG A 94 22.68 46.94 -2.43
N LEU A 95 21.74 47.52 -1.69
CA LEU A 95 20.54 46.81 -1.22
C LEU A 95 19.62 46.39 -2.39
N ALA A 96 19.43 47.25 -3.38
CA ALA A 96 18.68 46.92 -4.59
C ALA A 96 19.36 45.79 -5.37
N LEU A 97 20.68 45.86 -5.57
CA LEU A 97 21.42 44.80 -6.25
C LEU A 97 21.35 43.47 -5.49
N ALA A 98 21.61 43.48 -4.17
CA ALA A 98 21.51 42.29 -3.34
C ALA A 98 20.10 41.67 -3.35
N SER A 99 19.06 42.51 -3.32
CA SER A 99 17.66 42.06 -3.37
C SER A 99 17.30 41.46 -4.73
N ALA A 100 17.73 42.11 -5.83
CA ALA A 100 17.53 41.60 -7.17
C ALA A 100 18.27 40.28 -7.41
N SER A 101 19.52 40.16 -6.93
CA SER A 101 20.29 38.91 -6.97
C SER A 101 19.62 37.80 -6.15
N GLY A 102 19.08 38.12 -4.97
CA GLY A 102 18.32 37.16 -4.16
C GLY A 102 17.05 36.68 -4.85
N LEU A 103 16.30 37.56 -5.52
CA LEU A 103 15.12 37.19 -6.29
C LEU A 103 15.47 36.30 -7.49
N ALA A 104 16.57 36.62 -8.19
CA ALA A 104 17.08 35.77 -9.26
C ALA A 104 17.47 34.37 -8.74
N ALA A 105 18.06 34.28 -7.54
CA ALA A 105 18.37 33.00 -6.91
C ALA A 105 17.11 32.20 -6.56
N ILE A 106 16.07 32.83 -6.01
CA ILE A 106 14.77 32.18 -5.77
C ILE A 106 14.17 31.65 -7.08
N ALA A 107 14.13 32.47 -8.13
CA ALA A 107 13.65 32.05 -9.44
C ALA A 107 14.47 30.87 -10.00
N GLY A 108 15.79 30.89 -9.82
CA GLY A 108 16.67 29.78 -10.16
C GLY A 108 16.33 28.49 -9.38
N CYS A 109 16.13 28.57 -8.07
CA CYS A 109 15.71 27.43 -7.25
C CYS A 109 14.35 26.86 -7.71
N GLU A 110 13.40 27.71 -8.08
CA GLU A 110 12.10 27.28 -8.61
C GLU A 110 12.24 26.55 -9.94
N LEU A 111 13.00 27.11 -10.88
CA LEU A 111 13.22 26.50 -12.19
C LEU A 111 13.98 25.17 -12.06
N LEU A 112 15.00 25.11 -11.21
CA LEU A 112 15.74 23.88 -10.95
C LEU A 112 14.88 22.83 -10.26
N ALA A 113 14.08 23.20 -9.26
CA ALA A 113 13.18 22.27 -8.58
C ALA A 113 12.06 21.78 -9.50
N ALA A 114 11.53 22.65 -10.37
CA ALA A 114 10.58 22.27 -11.40
C ALA A 114 11.20 21.30 -12.42
N GLY A 115 12.39 21.61 -12.92
CA GLY A 115 13.15 20.76 -13.84
C GLY A 115 13.50 19.41 -13.22
N TRP A 116 13.95 19.39 -11.96
CA TRP A 116 14.23 18.17 -11.22
C TRP A 116 12.97 17.35 -11.00
N SER A 117 11.87 17.96 -10.55
CA SER A 117 10.61 17.24 -10.32
C SER A 117 10.06 16.65 -11.62
N ALA A 118 10.11 17.41 -12.72
CA ALA A 118 9.73 16.92 -14.03
C ALA A 118 10.63 15.76 -14.50
N TRP A 119 11.94 15.83 -14.21
CA TRP A 119 12.89 14.77 -14.55
C TRP A 119 12.72 13.52 -13.68
N ALA A 120 12.56 13.67 -12.36
CA ALA A 120 12.44 12.58 -11.39
C ALA A 120 11.13 11.80 -11.56
N HIS A 121 10.03 12.52 -11.83
CA HIS A 121 8.70 11.95 -12.06
C HIS A 121 8.37 11.76 -13.54
N ARG A 122 9.37 11.83 -14.44
CA ARG A 122 9.11 11.64 -15.87
C ARG A 122 8.58 10.24 -16.13
N MET A 123 7.63 10.13 -17.05
CA MET A 123 7.27 8.83 -17.61
C MET A 123 8.51 8.24 -18.31
N PRO A 124 8.81 6.95 -18.10
CA PRO A 124 9.88 6.30 -18.84
C PRO A 124 9.54 6.34 -20.34
N ARG A 125 10.56 6.51 -21.18
CA ARG A 125 10.40 6.29 -22.62
C ARG A 125 10.48 4.80 -22.87
N LEU A 126 9.36 4.21 -23.26
CA LEU A 126 9.28 2.79 -23.57
C LEU A 126 9.75 2.53 -25.01
N PRO A 127 10.38 1.36 -25.28
CA PRO A 127 10.86 1.04 -26.62
C PRO A 127 9.70 0.81 -27.58
N THR A 128 9.75 1.45 -28.75
CA THR A 128 8.86 1.17 -29.90
C THR A 128 9.56 0.37 -30.99
N THR A 129 10.88 0.26 -30.90
CA THR A 129 11.73 -0.58 -31.73
C THR A 129 12.36 -1.67 -30.87
N PHE A 130 12.32 -2.91 -31.33
CA PHE A 130 12.71 -4.07 -30.53
C PHE A 130 13.88 -4.81 -31.20
N PRO A 131 14.94 -5.16 -30.44
CA PRO A 131 16.11 -5.83 -30.99
C PRO A 131 15.82 -7.27 -31.46
N ARG A 132 14.83 -7.94 -30.88
CA ARG A 132 14.42 -9.30 -31.25
C ARG A 132 13.13 -9.28 -32.06
N ALA A 133 13.18 -9.87 -33.26
CA ALA A 133 12.02 -10.05 -34.13
C ALA A 133 11.07 -11.14 -33.60
N SER A 134 9.78 -11.01 -33.90
CA SER A 134 8.79 -12.07 -33.68
C SER A 134 9.04 -13.26 -34.61
N ARG A 135 8.80 -14.47 -34.13
CA ARG A 135 8.86 -15.69 -34.94
C ARG A 135 7.44 -16.17 -35.26
N PRO A 136 7.21 -16.76 -36.45
CA PRO A 136 5.94 -17.41 -36.75
C PRO A 136 5.62 -18.49 -35.70
N GLY A 137 4.37 -18.51 -35.21
CA GLY A 137 3.93 -19.46 -34.18
C GLY A 137 4.38 -19.11 -32.75
N GLU A 138 5.00 -17.96 -32.50
CA GLU A 138 5.42 -17.53 -31.16
C GLU A 138 4.66 -16.26 -30.73
N LEU A 139 3.93 -16.33 -29.61
CA LEU A 139 3.27 -15.18 -28.99
C LEU A 139 4.08 -14.66 -27.79
N SER A 140 4.16 -13.35 -27.59
CA SER A 140 4.74 -12.75 -26.39
C SER A 140 3.65 -12.25 -25.44
N LEU A 141 3.58 -12.83 -24.25
CA LEU A 141 2.73 -12.36 -23.16
C LEU A 141 3.60 -11.74 -22.08
N VAL A 142 3.53 -10.42 -21.93
CA VAL A 142 4.20 -9.71 -20.83
C VAL A 142 3.22 -9.58 -19.66
N VAL A 143 3.67 -9.89 -18.45
CA VAL A 143 2.88 -9.71 -17.22
C VAL A 143 3.58 -8.72 -16.30
N ILE A 144 2.89 -7.63 -15.99
CA ILE A 144 3.32 -6.64 -15.00
C ILE A 144 2.33 -6.58 -13.83
N GLY A 145 2.88 -6.44 -12.62
CA GLY A 145 2.09 -6.39 -11.41
C GLY A 145 2.90 -6.60 -10.14
N GLY A 146 2.18 -6.64 -9.02
CA GLY A 146 2.75 -6.94 -7.71
C GLY A 146 2.99 -8.44 -7.48
N SER A 147 3.06 -8.81 -6.21
CA SER A 147 3.21 -10.20 -5.74
C SER A 147 2.13 -11.15 -6.25
N THR A 148 0.88 -10.67 -6.37
CA THR A 148 -0.25 -11.49 -6.84
C THR A 148 -0.13 -11.87 -8.32
N ALA A 149 0.30 -10.93 -9.18
CA ALA A 149 0.55 -11.17 -10.60
C ALA A 149 1.76 -12.09 -10.83
N LEU A 150 2.79 -11.98 -9.98
CA LEU A 150 3.93 -12.91 -9.95
C LEU A 150 3.49 -14.35 -9.62
N GLY A 151 2.37 -14.52 -8.93
CA GLY A 151 1.86 -15.81 -8.49
C GLY A 151 2.22 -16.18 -7.05
N TYR A 152 2.72 -15.23 -6.26
CA TYR A 152 2.99 -15.47 -4.84
C TYR A 152 1.71 -15.91 -4.10
N PRO A 153 1.77 -16.94 -3.23
CA PRO A 153 2.97 -17.62 -2.71
C PRO A 153 3.40 -18.89 -3.48
N TYR A 154 2.87 -19.15 -4.67
CA TYR A 154 3.16 -20.34 -5.49
C TYR A 154 4.28 -20.14 -6.52
N ASP A 155 4.82 -18.92 -6.63
CA ASP A 155 5.86 -18.58 -7.59
C ASP A 155 7.10 -19.51 -7.44
N PRO A 156 7.77 -19.86 -8.56
CA PRO A 156 7.46 -19.49 -9.94
C PRO A 156 6.48 -20.46 -10.65
N LYS A 157 5.97 -21.49 -9.95
CA LYS A 157 5.20 -22.59 -10.57
C LYS A 157 3.82 -22.16 -11.04
N VAL A 158 3.09 -21.40 -10.24
CA VAL A 158 1.72 -20.96 -10.55
C VAL A 158 1.67 -19.45 -10.63
N SER A 159 1.05 -18.92 -11.69
CA SER A 159 0.64 -17.52 -11.83
C SER A 159 -0.48 -17.44 -12.86
N ILE A 160 -1.28 -16.38 -12.81
CA ILE A 160 -2.31 -16.09 -13.83
C ILE A 160 -1.68 -16.12 -15.24
N GLY A 161 -0.52 -15.46 -15.41
CA GLY A 161 0.20 -15.43 -16.68
C GLY A 161 0.60 -16.81 -17.20
N ARG A 162 1.07 -17.70 -16.32
CA ARG A 162 1.43 -19.08 -16.69
C ARG A 162 0.22 -19.89 -17.11
N ILE A 163 -0.88 -19.80 -16.35
CA ILE A 163 -2.12 -20.52 -16.66
C ILE A 163 -2.69 -20.03 -18.00
N VAL A 164 -2.74 -18.72 -18.22
CA VAL A 164 -3.22 -18.12 -19.48
C VAL A 164 -2.33 -18.54 -20.65
N ALA A 165 -1.00 -18.46 -20.50
CA ALA A 165 -0.06 -18.89 -21.55
C ALA A 165 -0.32 -20.35 -21.97
N ASN A 166 -0.44 -21.25 -21.00
CA ASN A 166 -0.72 -22.66 -21.28
C ASN A 166 -2.12 -22.89 -21.86
N ALA A 167 -3.14 -22.13 -21.43
CA ALA A 167 -4.48 -22.23 -22.00
C ALA A 167 -4.52 -21.76 -23.47
N VAL A 168 -3.74 -20.73 -23.82
CA VAL A 168 -3.60 -20.27 -25.21
C VAL A 168 -2.89 -21.33 -26.07
N GLU A 169 -1.83 -21.96 -25.56
CA GLU A 169 -1.14 -23.06 -26.27
C GLU A 169 -2.06 -24.26 -26.51
N ASP A 170 -2.90 -24.60 -25.53
CA ASP A 170 -3.89 -25.68 -25.68
C ASP A 170 -4.95 -25.33 -26.74
N ALA A 171 -5.37 -24.07 -26.80
CA ALA A 171 -6.40 -23.60 -27.73
C ALA A 171 -5.89 -23.37 -29.16
N LEU A 172 -4.58 -23.12 -29.34
CA LEU A 172 -3.95 -22.83 -30.63
C LEU A 172 -2.77 -23.80 -30.88
N PRO A 173 -3.04 -25.03 -31.36
CA PRO A 173 -2.00 -26.01 -31.64
C PRO A 173 -0.90 -25.46 -32.57
N GLY A 174 0.36 -25.68 -32.22
CA GLY A 174 1.52 -25.16 -32.95
C GLY A 174 1.93 -23.73 -32.57
N THR A 175 1.21 -23.09 -31.64
CA THR A 175 1.61 -21.82 -31.04
C THR A 175 2.35 -22.06 -29.73
N THR A 176 3.46 -21.36 -29.50
CA THR A 176 4.15 -21.27 -28.21
C THR A 176 3.98 -19.88 -27.62
N VAL A 177 3.79 -19.80 -26.30
CA VAL A 177 3.67 -18.52 -25.60
C VAL A 177 4.93 -18.25 -24.80
N GLU A 178 5.70 -17.25 -25.24
CA GLU A 178 6.79 -16.66 -24.47
C GLU A 178 6.21 -15.77 -23.38
N LEU A 179 6.15 -16.30 -22.17
CA LEU A 179 5.76 -15.56 -20.97
C LEU A 179 6.94 -14.75 -20.42
N ASP A 180 6.91 -13.42 -20.60
CA ASP A 180 7.83 -12.48 -19.94
C ASP A 180 7.21 -12.00 -18.61
N MET A 181 7.53 -12.70 -17.53
CA MET A 181 7.06 -12.39 -16.18
C MET A 181 7.91 -11.28 -15.55
N ARG A 182 7.42 -10.04 -15.59
CA ARG A 182 8.07 -8.85 -15.02
C ARG A 182 7.51 -8.45 -13.66
N ALA A 183 6.44 -9.09 -13.21
CA ALA A 183 5.81 -8.84 -11.92
C ALA A 183 6.81 -9.05 -10.75
N LYS A 184 6.71 -8.23 -9.71
CA LYS A 184 7.67 -8.22 -8.60
C LYS A 184 6.97 -8.05 -7.25
N LEU A 185 7.50 -8.74 -6.24
CA LEU A 185 7.08 -8.58 -4.84
C LEU A 185 7.16 -7.11 -4.42
N GLY A 186 6.07 -6.60 -3.83
CA GLY A 186 5.99 -5.24 -3.31
C GLY A 186 6.00 -4.12 -4.35
N ALA A 187 5.98 -4.42 -5.66
CA ALA A 187 6.05 -3.39 -6.69
C ALA A 187 4.69 -2.70 -6.90
N ASN A 188 4.77 -1.39 -7.18
CA ASN A 188 3.65 -0.55 -7.59
C ASN A 188 3.64 -0.36 -9.14
N LEU A 189 2.64 0.35 -9.66
CA LEU A 189 2.50 0.62 -11.09
C LEU A 189 3.67 1.44 -11.67
N GLU A 190 4.28 2.33 -10.89
CA GLU A 190 5.43 3.12 -11.33
C GLU A 190 6.66 2.24 -11.59
N ASP A 191 6.98 1.34 -10.66
CA ASP A 191 8.08 0.39 -10.80
C ASP A 191 7.86 -0.53 -12.00
N MET A 192 6.62 -0.98 -12.19
CA MET A 192 6.22 -1.82 -13.32
C MET A 192 6.34 -1.09 -14.66
N HIS A 193 5.90 0.17 -14.73
CA HIS A 193 6.05 1.01 -15.92
C HIS A 193 7.55 1.22 -16.25
N LYS A 194 8.40 1.49 -15.26
CA LYS A 194 9.86 1.58 -15.47
C LYS A 194 10.47 0.25 -15.96
N GLY A 195 9.96 -0.88 -15.46
CA GLY A 195 10.41 -2.22 -15.81
C GLY A 195 10.23 -2.59 -17.29
N LEU A 196 9.34 -1.89 -18.02
CA LEU A 196 9.13 -2.10 -19.46
C LEU A 196 10.19 -1.43 -20.35
N THR A 197 11.07 -0.59 -19.80
CA THR A 197 12.14 0.07 -20.58
C THR A 197 13.14 -0.91 -21.20
N SER A 198 13.25 -2.12 -20.64
CA SER A 198 14.16 -3.18 -21.09
C SER A 198 13.46 -4.30 -21.87
N LEU A 199 12.29 -4.05 -22.46
CA LEU A 199 11.66 -5.00 -23.37
C LEU A 199 12.56 -5.24 -24.60
N ALA A 200 12.96 -6.50 -24.78
CA ALA A 200 13.80 -6.92 -25.90
C ALA A 200 12.99 -7.36 -27.13
N ARG A 201 11.71 -7.68 -26.94
CA ARG A 201 10.77 -8.14 -27.97
C ARG A 201 9.47 -7.34 -27.83
N ARG A 202 8.79 -7.09 -28.94
CA ARG A 202 7.44 -6.51 -28.94
C ARG A 202 6.45 -7.50 -28.29
N PRO A 203 5.73 -7.13 -27.22
CA PRO A 203 4.64 -7.94 -26.70
C PRO A 203 3.49 -8.05 -27.70
N ASP A 204 2.80 -9.18 -27.70
CA ASP A 204 1.51 -9.35 -28.37
C ASP A 204 0.35 -9.07 -27.39
N ALA A 205 0.55 -9.31 -26.09
CA ALA A 205 -0.30 -8.83 -25.01
C ALA A 205 0.50 -8.34 -23.79
N ILE A 206 -0.08 -7.39 -23.05
CA ILE A 206 0.42 -6.99 -21.73
C ILE A 206 -0.70 -7.13 -20.70
N LEU A 207 -0.53 -8.03 -19.72
CA LEU A 207 -1.39 -8.14 -18.55
C LEU A 207 -0.94 -7.16 -17.46
N ILE A 208 -1.83 -6.24 -17.08
CA ILE A 208 -1.57 -5.17 -16.11
C ILE A 208 -2.43 -5.39 -14.87
N SER A 209 -1.79 -5.78 -13.77
CA SER A 209 -2.44 -6.05 -12.48
C SER A 209 -1.68 -5.41 -11.31
N CYS A 210 -1.92 -4.11 -11.09
CA CYS A 210 -1.31 -3.30 -10.03
C CYS A 210 -2.39 -2.69 -9.12
N GLY A 211 -2.05 -2.38 -7.87
CA GLY A 211 -2.99 -1.70 -6.97
C GLY A 211 -2.74 -1.98 -5.48
N HIS A 212 -2.33 -3.21 -5.13
CA HIS A 212 -2.12 -3.60 -3.72
C HIS A 212 -0.99 -2.81 -3.03
N ASN A 213 0.09 -2.50 -3.76
CA ASN A 213 1.30 -1.92 -3.18
C ASN A 213 1.45 -0.42 -3.45
N GLU A 214 0.40 0.28 -3.90
CA GLU A 214 0.53 1.70 -4.25
C GLU A 214 0.92 2.59 -3.06
N TYR A 215 0.65 2.14 -1.83
CA TYR A 215 1.03 2.83 -0.60
C TYR A 215 2.21 2.17 0.07
N LEU A 216 2.15 0.85 0.27
CA LEU A 216 3.18 0.07 0.96
C LEU A 216 4.58 0.25 0.37
N SER A 217 4.71 0.39 -0.96
CA SER A 217 6.03 0.55 -1.59
C SER A 217 6.59 1.97 -1.45
N ARG A 218 5.75 2.95 -1.12
CA ARG A 218 6.11 4.37 -1.03
C ARG A 218 6.35 4.82 0.41
N PHE A 219 5.82 4.09 1.38
CA PHE A 219 5.83 4.45 2.79
C PHE A 219 6.29 3.29 3.66
N ALA A 220 7.19 3.58 4.61
CA ALA A 220 7.56 2.61 5.62
C ALA A 220 6.35 2.26 6.50
N THR A 221 6.26 1.00 6.94
CA THR A 221 5.24 0.52 7.89
C THR A 221 5.21 1.38 9.16
N SER A 222 6.36 1.90 9.60
CA SER A 222 6.49 2.76 10.79
C SER A 222 6.10 4.22 10.58
N ARG A 223 5.69 4.62 9.37
CA ARG A 223 5.42 6.03 9.07
C ARG A 223 4.16 6.52 9.79
N ASP A 224 4.28 7.75 10.29
CA ASP A 224 3.24 8.57 10.90
C ASP A 224 3.28 9.93 10.18
N ALA A 225 2.20 10.27 9.46
CA ALA A 225 2.07 11.54 8.75
C ALA A 225 1.58 12.69 9.65
N GLY A 226 1.22 12.40 10.90
CA GLY A 226 0.50 13.28 11.80
C GLY A 226 -0.97 13.41 11.43
N PHE A 227 -1.79 13.83 12.39
CA PHE A 227 -3.21 14.07 12.14
C PHE A 227 -3.42 15.31 11.27
N ALA A 228 -2.67 16.38 11.48
CA ALA A 228 -2.81 17.62 10.72
C ALA A 228 -1.82 17.71 9.56
N GLU A 229 -2.33 17.80 8.33
CA GLU A 229 -1.51 18.03 7.12
C GLU A 229 -1.02 19.49 7.01
N ALA A 230 -1.86 20.43 7.46
CA ALA A 230 -1.59 21.86 7.42
C ALA A 230 -1.62 22.47 8.83
N PRO A 231 -0.89 23.58 9.07
CA PRO A 231 -0.98 24.29 10.34
C PRO A 231 -2.42 24.74 10.65
N ALA A 232 -2.84 24.60 11.91
CA ALA A 232 -4.19 24.95 12.34
C ALA A 232 -4.50 26.45 12.20
N ALA A 233 -3.50 27.32 12.45
CA ALA A 233 -3.65 28.77 12.40
C ALA A 233 -3.86 29.29 10.97
N GLY A 234 -4.89 30.13 10.77
CA GLY A 234 -5.30 30.65 9.46
C GLY A 234 -4.18 31.19 8.57
N PRO A 235 -3.32 32.12 9.06
CA PRO A 235 -2.21 32.65 8.26
C PRO A 235 -1.20 31.58 7.82
N LEU A 236 -0.92 30.61 8.69
CA LEU A 236 0.00 29.50 8.40
C LEU A 236 -0.63 28.48 7.44
N ARG A 237 -1.94 28.24 7.52
CA ARG A 237 -2.69 27.42 6.56
C ARG A 237 -2.66 28.03 5.16
N TRP A 238 -2.85 29.35 5.06
CA TRP A 238 -2.73 30.07 3.79
C TRP A 238 -1.31 29.97 3.23
N LEU A 239 -0.27 30.18 4.06
CA LEU A 239 1.13 30.04 3.66
C LEU A 239 1.46 28.62 3.18
N TYR A 240 0.94 27.60 3.85
CA TYR A 240 1.05 26.21 3.40
C TYR A 240 0.34 25.99 2.05
N GLY A 241 -0.87 26.53 1.87
CA GLY A 241 -1.55 26.48 0.56
C GLY A 241 -0.78 27.21 -0.55
N ALA A 242 -0.10 28.31 -0.23
CA ALA A 242 0.77 29.02 -1.15
C ALA A 242 2.04 28.23 -1.48
N SER A 243 2.65 27.56 -0.49
CA SER A 243 3.86 26.75 -0.67
C SER A 243 3.64 25.59 -1.65
N LEU A 244 2.44 24.99 -1.65
CA LEU A 244 2.11 23.91 -2.58
C LEU A 244 2.14 24.34 -4.06
N ARG A 245 2.10 25.63 -4.36
CA ARG A 245 2.24 26.17 -5.73
C ARG A 245 3.69 26.34 -6.16
N SER A 246 4.63 26.40 -5.21
CA SER A 246 6.08 26.50 -5.49
C SER A 246 6.65 25.11 -5.81
N PRO A 247 7.22 24.90 -7.02
CA PRO A 247 8.06 23.74 -7.30
C PRO A 247 9.14 23.48 -6.25
N PHE A 248 9.82 24.53 -5.76
CA PHE A 248 10.85 24.41 -4.74
C PHE A 248 10.31 23.87 -3.41
N CYS A 249 9.23 24.47 -2.89
CA CYS A 249 8.60 23.98 -1.67
C CYS A 249 8.09 22.54 -1.81
N ARG A 250 7.49 22.18 -2.96
CA ARG A 250 7.06 20.80 -3.23
C ARG A 250 8.24 19.83 -3.26
N TRP A 251 9.37 20.22 -3.86
CA TRP A 251 10.59 19.44 -3.83
C TRP A 251 11.11 19.25 -2.40
N VAL A 252 11.10 20.30 -1.58
CA VAL A 252 11.47 20.20 -0.16
C VAL A 252 10.52 19.24 0.58
N TYR A 253 9.20 19.33 0.37
CA TYR A 253 8.25 18.39 0.97
C TYR A 253 8.50 16.95 0.54
N GLU A 254 8.78 16.73 -0.75
CA GLU A 254 9.12 15.40 -1.25
C GLU A 254 10.44 14.88 -0.67
N ALA A 255 11.47 15.72 -0.56
CA ALA A 255 12.72 15.36 0.07
C ALA A 255 12.52 14.98 1.54
N VAL A 256 11.71 15.75 2.29
CA VAL A 256 11.31 15.39 3.65
C VAL A 256 10.63 14.01 3.64
N ARG A 257 9.65 13.76 2.77
CA ARG A 257 8.93 12.48 2.70
C ARG A 257 9.84 11.28 2.38
N LEU A 258 10.75 11.42 1.42
CA LEU A 258 11.69 10.35 1.03
C LEU A 258 12.71 10.07 2.13
N LEU A 259 13.14 11.11 2.86
CA LEU A 259 14.06 10.96 3.99
C LEU A 259 13.35 10.49 5.27
N GLN A 260 12.02 10.56 5.32
CA GLN A 260 11.19 10.00 6.39
C GLN A 260 11.00 8.47 6.30
N VAL A 261 11.51 7.79 5.26
CA VAL A 261 11.39 6.33 5.03
C VAL A 261 12.10 5.47 6.11
N GLY A 262 12.77 6.08 7.09
CA GLY A 262 13.28 5.39 8.28
C GLY A 262 12.95 6.14 9.56
N GLY A 263 11.70 6.08 10.03
CA GLY A 263 11.39 6.46 11.42
C GLY A 263 12.25 5.69 12.41
N PRO A 264 12.47 6.19 13.65
CA PRO A 264 12.78 5.26 14.72
C PRO A 264 11.72 4.13 14.65
N PRO A 265 12.08 2.86 14.88
CA PRO A 265 11.03 1.88 15.10
C PRO A 265 10.10 2.47 16.17
N PRO A 266 8.79 2.62 15.94
CA PRO A 266 7.90 2.66 17.08
C PRO A 266 8.25 1.41 17.89
N LEU A 267 8.25 1.52 19.22
CA LEU A 267 8.29 0.32 20.05
C LEU A 267 7.19 -0.59 19.50
N VAL A 268 7.62 -1.69 18.88
CA VAL A 268 6.77 -2.78 18.42
C VAL A 268 5.74 -3.02 19.54
N ASN A 269 4.44 -3.00 19.22
CA ASN A 269 3.30 -3.18 20.15
C ASN A 269 2.70 -1.93 20.84
N ARG A 270 2.51 -0.79 20.13
CA ARG A 270 1.79 0.39 20.67
C ARG A 270 0.78 1.05 19.74
N HIS A 271 0.32 0.35 18.70
CA HIS A 271 -0.78 0.86 17.88
C HIS A 271 -2.02 1.01 18.73
N GLN A 272 -2.73 2.13 18.57
CA GLN A 272 -3.96 2.42 19.29
C GLN A 272 -5.17 2.09 18.42
N PRO A 273 -6.38 1.93 19.00
CA PRO A 273 -7.58 1.73 18.20
C PRO A 273 -7.79 2.83 17.14
N ILE A 274 -7.30 4.06 17.41
CA ILE A 274 -7.22 5.16 16.44
C ILE A 274 -5.75 5.61 16.37
N ASP A 275 -5.13 5.45 15.22
CA ASP A 275 -3.74 5.82 14.96
C ASP A 275 -3.65 7.06 14.04
N PRO A 276 -2.48 7.73 14.02
CA PRO A 276 -2.16 8.68 12.96
C PRO A 276 -2.13 8.02 11.57
N PRO A 277 -2.53 8.75 10.51
CA PRO A 277 -2.51 8.21 9.16
C PRO A 277 -1.09 8.00 8.65
N MET A 278 -0.90 6.98 7.78
CA MET A 278 0.39 6.73 7.13
C MET A 278 0.75 7.81 6.11
N PHE A 279 -0.25 8.34 5.41
CA PHE A 279 -0.11 9.31 4.35
C PHE A 279 -1.13 10.44 4.54
N THR A 280 -0.81 11.60 3.99
CA THR A 280 -1.72 12.75 4.06
C THR A 280 -2.77 12.69 2.93
N PRO A 281 -3.89 13.43 3.05
CA PRO A 281 -4.87 13.55 1.96
C PRO A 281 -4.29 14.06 0.63
N SER A 282 -3.31 14.97 0.62
CA SER A 282 -2.67 15.38 -0.63
C SER A 282 -1.79 14.29 -1.25
N GLU A 283 -1.11 13.49 -0.42
CA GLU A 283 -0.30 12.37 -0.88
C GLU A 283 -1.16 11.26 -1.48
N HIS A 284 -2.30 10.95 -0.84
CA HIS A 284 -3.31 10.05 -1.37
C HIS A 284 -3.79 10.48 -2.76
N ARG A 285 -4.24 11.73 -2.90
CA ARG A 285 -4.68 12.28 -4.20
C ARG A 285 -3.58 12.19 -5.26
N ARG A 286 -2.34 12.48 -4.90
CA ARG A 286 -1.19 12.39 -5.82
C ARG A 286 -0.96 10.95 -6.30
N ILE A 287 -1.08 9.96 -5.42
CA ILE A 287 -0.91 8.54 -5.77
C ILE A 287 -1.99 8.09 -6.76
N VAL A 288 -3.26 8.40 -6.50
CA VAL A 288 -4.38 8.02 -7.39
C VAL A 288 -4.25 8.67 -8.76
N GLU A 289 -3.90 9.96 -8.78
CA GLU A 289 -3.73 10.73 -10.02
C GLU A 289 -2.49 10.29 -10.82
N GLU A 290 -1.40 9.93 -10.15
CA GLU A 290 -0.25 9.30 -10.82
C GLU A 290 -0.59 7.90 -11.37
N PHE A 291 -1.33 7.11 -10.60
CA PHE A 291 -1.80 5.79 -11.02
C PHE A 291 -2.61 5.87 -12.31
N ARG A 292 -3.56 6.82 -12.39
CA ARG A 292 -4.35 7.11 -13.60
C ARG A 292 -3.47 7.43 -14.80
N ARG A 293 -2.61 8.45 -14.69
CA ARG A 293 -1.75 8.86 -15.81
C ARG A 293 -0.86 7.72 -16.29
N ARG A 294 -0.36 6.88 -15.38
CA ARG A 294 0.49 5.74 -15.74
C ARG A 294 -0.31 4.64 -16.42
N LEU A 295 -1.51 4.35 -15.94
CA LEU A 295 -2.38 3.33 -16.54
C LEU A 295 -2.79 3.74 -17.95
N GLU A 296 -3.18 5.01 -18.15
CA GLU A 296 -3.46 5.59 -19.47
C GLU A 296 -2.24 5.49 -20.40
N ALA A 297 -1.06 5.93 -19.94
CA ALA A 297 0.16 5.85 -20.74
C ALA A 297 0.56 4.42 -21.14
N LEU A 298 0.25 3.42 -20.30
CA LEU A 298 0.51 2.01 -20.62
C LEU A 298 -0.48 1.48 -21.67
N VAL A 299 -1.74 1.91 -21.63
CA VAL A 299 -2.73 1.58 -22.65
C VAL A 299 -2.33 2.24 -23.98
N ASP A 300 -2.03 3.55 -23.98
CA ASP A 300 -1.54 4.28 -25.16
C ASP A 300 -0.30 3.61 -25.76
N TYR A 301 0.62 3.14 -24.90
CA TYR A 301 1.80 2.42 -25.34
C TYR A 301 1.43 1.10 -26.03
N CYS A 302 0.51 0.31 -25.47
CA CYS A 302 0.04 -0.93 -26.08
C CYS A 302 -0.58 -0.67 -27.46
N GLU A 303 -1.44 0.34 -27.58
CA GLU A 303 -2.04 0.76 -28.84
C GLU A 303 -0.97 1.18 -29.87
N CYS A 304 0.02 1.96 -29.44
CA CYS A 304 1.12 2.43 -30.29
C CYS A 304 1.95 1.29 -30.89
N ILE A 305 2.20 0.22 -30.13
CA ILE A 305 2.97 -0.94 -30.61
C ILE A 305 2.10 -2.07 -31.17
N GLY A 306 0.77 -1.91 -31.14
CA GLY A 306 -0.17 -2.94 -31.59
C GLY A 306 -0.26 -4.18 -30.67
N ALA A 307 0.01 -4.03 -29.38
CA ALA A 307 -0.18 -5.07 -28.37
C ALA A 307 -1.58 -4.98 -27.75
N VAL A 308 -2.12 -6.11 -27.28
CA VAL A 308 -3.41 -6.15 -26.59
C VAL A 308 -3.23 -5.79 -25.10
N PRO A 309 -3.77 -4.64 -24.61
CA PRO A 309 -3.79 -4.37 -23.18
C PRO A 309 -4.86 -5.24 -22.49
N ILE A 310 -4.44 -5.91 -21.42
CA ILE A 310 -5.32 -6.69 -20.55
C ILE A 310 -5.31 -6.03 -19.17
N LEU A 311 -6.38 -5.31 -18.87
CA LEU A 311 -6.56 -4.64 -17.59
C LEU A 311 -7.28 -5.57 -16.63
N MET A 312 -6.63 -5.89 -15.50
CA MET A 312 -7.25 -6.65 -14.42
C MET A 312 -7.23 -5.84 -13.13
N ILE A 313 -8.41 -5.58 -12.56
CA ILE A 313 -8.50 -5.02 -11.20
C ILE A 313 -8.10 -6.13 -10.24
N PRO A 314 -7.02 -5.97 -9.47
CA PRO A 314 -6.58 -7.03 -8.58
C PRO A 314 -7.52 -7.10 -7.35
N PRO A 315 -8.22 -8.22 -7.13
CA PRO A 315 -9.11 -8.37 -5.97
C PRO A 315 -8.31 -8.54 -4.68
N GLY A 316 -8.94 -8.22 -3.56
CA GLY A 316 -8.37 -8.44 -2.23
C GLY A 316 -9.42 -9.00 -1.28
N ASN A 317 -8.96 -9.62 -0.20
CA ASN A 317 -9.80 -10.19 0.84
C ASN A 317 -10.60 -9.07 1.52
N GLU A 318 -11.91 -9.26 1.65
CA GLU A 318 -12.87 -8.32 2.28
C GLU A 318 -13.05 -8.70 3.75
N SER A 319 -13.51 -9.92 4.05
CA SER A 319 -13.89 -10.34 5.41
C SER A 319 -12.77 -10.99 6.22
N GLY A 320 -11.79 -11.59 5.56
CA GLY A 320 -10.73 -12.38 6.20
C GLY A 320 -9.50 -11.57 6.64
N PHE A 321 -9.48 -10.26 6.40
CA PHE A 321 -8.34 -9.42 6.77
C PHE A 321 -8.76 -8.06 7.32
N GLU A 322 -8.47 -7.82 8.59
CA GLU A 322 -8.87 -6.60 9.29
C GLU A 322 -8.06 -5.38 8.81
N PRO A 323 -8.57 -4.15 8.99
CA PRO A 323 -7.78 -2.94 8.74
C PRO A 323 -6.45 -2.97 9.51
N ASN A 324 -5.38 -2.51 8.88
CA ASN A 324 -4.11 -2.35 9.56
C ASN A 324 -4.19 -1.21 10.57
N ARG A 325 -4.76 -0.06 10.19
CA ARG A 325 -4.95 1.08 11.08
C ARG A 325 -6.31 1.72 10.87
N SER A 326 -6.93 2.17 11.96
CA SER A 326 -8.04 3.11 11.86
C SER A 326 -7.52 4.53 12.07
N VAL A 327 -8.00 5.44 11.24
CA VAL A 327 -7.63 6.86 11.28
C VAL A 327 -8.91 7.66 11.35
N LEU A 328 -8.89 8.80 12.03
CA LEU A 328 -10.01 9.75 12.03
C LEU A 328 -9.53 11.13 11.55
N PRO A 329 -10.43 11.92 10.93
CA PRO A 329 -10.15 13.28 10.45
C PRO A 329 -9.46 14.18 11.48
N ASP A 330 -8.71 15.19 11.01
CA ASP A 330 -7.80 15.98 11.85
C ASP A 330 -8.50 16.95 12.81
N ASP A 331 -9.75 17.28 12.54
CA ASP A 331 -10.64 18.08 13.37
C ASP A 331 -11.16 17.32 14.61
N VAL A 332 -11.04 15.99 14.63
CA VAL A 332 -11.38 15.18 15.81
C VAL A 332 -10.34 15.37 16.91
N THR A 333 -10.77 15.98 18.02
CA THR A 333 -9.91 16.31 19.16
C THR A 333 -9.33 15.06 19.84
N PRO A 334 -8.17 15.15 20.53
CA PRO A 334 -7.61 14.01 21.25
C PRO A 334 -8.57 13.37 22.26
N ALA A 335 -9.30 14.18 23.04
CA ALA A 335 -10.30 13.69 23.99
C ALA A 335 -11.46 12.96 23.30
N GLU A 336 -11.87 13.44 22.13
CA GLU A 336 -12.88 12.78 21.31
C GLU A 336 -12.38 11.42 20.79
N ARG A 337 -11.13 11.34 20.31
CA ARG A 337 -10.53 10.07 19.87
C ARG A 337 -10.47 9.06 21.01
N GLU A 338 -10.08 9.48 22.21
CA GLU A 338 -10.05 8.61 23.39
C GLU A 338 -11.46 8.08 23.72
N ARG A 339 -12.47 8.95 23.68
CA ARG A 339 -13.88 8.55 23.88
C ARG A 339 -14.35 7.53 22.83
N LEU A 340 -14.06 7.78 21.56
CA LEU A 340 -14.44 6.88 20.45
C LEU A 340 -13.70 5.54 20.52
N ALA A 341 -12.42 5.55 20.91
CA ALA A 341 -11.64 4.34 21.14
C ALA A 341 -12.22 3.51 22.29
N GLY A 342 -12.62 4.15 23.40
CA GLY A 342 -13.31 3.49 24.52
C GLY A 342 -14.60 2.80 24.07
N ARG A 343 -15.46 3.52 23.34
CA ARG A 343 -16.72 2.96 22.80
C ARG A 343 -16.50 1.77 21.86
N LEU A 344 -15.44 1.80 21.05
CA LEU A 344 -15.06 0.65 20.22
C LEU A 344 -14.71 -0.57 21.09
N LEU A 345 -13.92 -0.37 22.15
CA LEU A 345 -13.52 -1.45 23.06
C LEU A 345 -14.74 -2.01 23.83
N ASP A 346 -15.60 -1.15 24.36
CA ASP A 346 -16.84 -1.57 25.05
C ASP A 346 -17.75 -2.39 24.14
N ALA A 347 -17.90 -1.97 22.88
CA ALA A 347 -18.68 -2.72 21.89
C ALA A 347 -18.05 -4.08 21.55
N ARG A 348 -16.72 -4.16 21.55
CA ARG A 348 -15.97 -5.40 21.28
C ARG A 348 -16.17 -6.45 22.38
N GLU A 349 -16.25 -6.04 23.64
CA GLU A 349 -16.44 -6.96 24.77
C GLU A 349 -17.77 -7.72 24.70
N ILE A 350 -18.81 -7.10 24.12
CA ILE A 350 -20.15 -7.67 24.04
C ILE A 350 -20.45 -8.38 22.71
N GLU A 351 -19.49 -8.48 21.77
CA GLU A 351 -19.71 -9.07 20.43
C GLU A 351 -20.22 -10.52 20.47
N ASP A 352 -19.65 -11.33 21.38
CA ASP A 352 -19.97 -12.75 21.47
C ASP A 352 -21.14 -13.02 22.44
N GLU A 353 -21.34 -12.16 23.46
CA GLU A 353 -22.42 -12.32 24.45
C GLU A 353 -23.76 -11.70 24.02
N ASN A 354 -23.71 -10.55 23.34
CA ASN A 354 -24.90 -9.80 22.95
C ASN A 354 -24.71 -9.12 21.57
N PRO A 355 -24.76 -9.90 20.47
CA PRO A 355 -24.46 -9.41 19.13
C PRO A 355 -25.39 -8.29 18.66
N ASP A 356 -26.68 -8.33 19.01
CA ASP A 356 -27.63 -7.28 18.62
C ASP A 356 -27.29 -5.93 19.28
N ARG A 357 -26.91 -5.96 20.56
CA ARG A 357 -26.44 -4.76 21.26
C ARG A 357 -25.10 -4.27 20.72
N ALA A 358 -24.20 -5.17 20.34
CA ALA A 358 -22.94 -4.81 19.69
C ALA A 358 -23.18 -4.15 18.32
N VAL A 359 -24.10 -4.67 17.50
CA VAL A 359 -24.54 -4.05 16.23
C VAL A 359 -25.06 -2.63 16.47
N ALA A 360 -25.95 -2.43 17.44
CA ALA A 360 -26.47 -1.11 17.78
C ALA A 360 -25.36 -0.15 18.25
N ALA A 361 -24.41 -0.63 19.06
CA ALA A 361 -23.27 0.14 19.53
C ALA A 361 -22.36 0.58 18.37
N TYR A 362 -22.04 -0.32 17.41
CA TYR A 362 -21.24 0.03 16.25
C TYR A 362 -21.96 0.98 15.30
N ARG A 363 -23.26 0.82 15.08
CA ARG A 363 -24.05 1.77 14.28
C ARG A 363 -24.01 3.17 14.89
N GLY A 364 -24.26 3.29 16.20
CA GLY A 364 -24.14 4.58 16.90
C GLY A 364 -22.71 5.13 16.93
N LEU A 365 -21.68 4.28 16.93
CA LEU A 365 -20.29 4.73 16.80
C LEU A 365 -20.01 5.32 15.41
N LEU A 366 -20.57 4.72 14.37
CA LEU A 366 -20.40 5.15 12.98
C LEU A 366 -21.25 6.38 12.62
N GLU A 367 -22.30 6.69 13.39
CA GLU A 367 -23.01 7.97 13.28
C GLU A 367 -22.10 9.15 13.69
N ASP A 368 -21.30 8.98 14.75
CA ASP A 368 -20.37 10.01 15.23
C ASP A 368 -19.02 10.00 14.48
N ALA A 369 -18.57 8.81 14.03
CA ALA A 369 -17.29 8.59 13.39
C ALA A 369 -17.43 7.71 12.13
N PRO A 370 -17.96 8.24 11.01
CA PRO A 370 -18.24 7.49 9.79
C PRO A 370 -17.00 6.99 9.02
N ASP A 371 -15.81 7.39 9.46
CA ASP A 371 -14.51 6.99 8.90
C ASP A 371 -13.78 5.96 9.79
N PHE A 372 -14.42 5.42 10.84
CA PHE A 372 -13.78 4.47 11.75
C PHE A 372 -13.69 3.05 11.14
N ALA A 373 -12.58 2.76 10.46
CA ALA A 373 -12.36 1.52 9.71
C ALA A 373 -12.60 0.23 10.53
N GLU A 374 -12.07 0.14 11.76
CA GLU A 374 -12.25 -1.03 12.63
C GLU A 374 -13.73 -1.24 12.99
N ALA A 375 -14.49 -0.17 13.28
CA ALA A 375 -15.91 -0.27 13.61
C ALA A 375 -16.73 -0.82 12.42
N HIS A 376 -16.42 -0.37 11.20
CA HIS A 376 -17.00 -0.94 9.99
C HIS A 376 -16.70 -2.44 9.85
N PHE A 377 -15.44 -2.85 10.06
CA PHE A 377 -15.04 -4.25 9.94
C PHE A 377 -15.75 -5.15 10.97
N ARG A 378 -15.86 -4.68 12.22
CA ARG A 378 -16.53 -5.37 13.32
C ARG A 378 -18.03 -5.51 13.08
N LEU A 379 -18.67 -4.42 12.69
CA LEU A 379 -20.09 -4.42 12.29
C LEU A 379 -20.36 -5.39 11.13
N ALA A 380 -19.50 -5.37 10.10
CA ALA A 380 -19.62 -6.28 8.96
C ALA A 380 -19.60 -7.76 9.38
N ARG A 381 -18.73 -8.13 10.33
CA ARG A 381 -18.68 -9.51 10.87
C ARG A 381 -19.96 -9.91 11.58
N LEU A 382 -20.53 -9.02 12.39
CA LEU A 382 -21.79 -9.31 13.08
C LEU A 382 -22.95 -9.45 12.08
N LEU A 383 -22.98 -8.60 11.04
CA LEU A 383 -23.97 -8.67 9.98
C LEU A 383 -23.83 -9.94 9.12
N GLU A 384 -22.60 -10.35 8.83
CA GLU A 384 -22.31 -11.61 8.14
C GLU A 384 -22.80 -12.81 8.95
N ARG A 385 -22.51 -12.84 10.27
CA ARG A 385 -23.05 -13.86 11.19
C ARG A 385 -24.58 -13.88 11.18
N ALA A 386 -25.21 -12.71 11.10
CA ALA A 386 -26.66 -12.54 11.01
C ALA A 386 -27.21 -12.79 9.59
N ARG A 387 -26.38 -13.26 8.64
CA ARG A 387 -26.75 -13.56 7.24
C ARG A 387 -27.19 -12.35 6.43
N ASN A 388 -26.93 -11.13 6.91
CA ASN A 388 -27.15 -9.88 6.19
C ASN A 388 -25.91 -9.55 5.34
N HIS A 389 -25.69 -10.38 4.31
CA HIS A 389 -24.45 -10.36 3.54
C HIS A 389 -24.26 -9.09 2.70
N ASP A 390 -25.35 -8.48 2.21
CA ASP A 390 -25.26 -7.28 1.38
C ASP A 390 -24.80 -6.05 2.18
N GLU A 391 -25.35 -5.86 3.39
CA GLU A 391 -24.91 -4.80 4.30
C GLU A 391 -23.49 -5.08 4.83
N ALA A 392 -23.20 -6.33 5.18
CA ALA A 392 -21.86 -6.76 5.59
C ALA A 392 -20.81 -6.44 4.53
N ARG A 393 -21.10 -6.77 3.26
CA ARG A 393 -20.22 -6.45 2.12
C ARG A 393 -19.93 -4.96 2.04
N GLY A 394 -20.95 -4.12 2.15
CA GLY A 394 -20.79 -2.66 2.12
C GLY A 394 -19.83 -2.17 3.20
N HIS A 395 -19.97 -2.68 4.42
CA HIS A 395 -19.09 -2.33 5.54
C HIS A 395 -17.67 -2.90 5.41
N TYR A 396 -17.47 -4.11 4.88
CA TYR A 396 -16.13 -4.63 4.61
C TYR A 396 -15.38 -3.82 3.56
N ILE A 397 -16.05 -3.42 2.47
CA ILE A 397 -15.47 -2.54 1.45
C ILE A 397 -15.07 -1.22 2.08
N ARG A 398 -15.94 -0.64 2.91
CA ARG A 398 -15.68 0.62 3.60
C ARG A 398 -14.50 0.52 4.57
N ALA A 399 -14.41 -0.56 5.36
CA ALA A 399 -13.28 -0.82 6.25
C ALA A 399 -11.95 -0.93 5.50
N ARG A 400 -11.94 -1.62 4.34
CA ARG A 400 -10.75 -1.70 3.47
C ARG A 400 -10.35 -0.34 2.92
N ASP A 401 -11.32 0.43 2.43
CA ASP A 401 -11.05 1.72 1.79
C ASP A 401 -10.61 2.80 2.81
N LEU A 402 -11.07 2.69 4.05
CA LEU A 402 -10.69 3.55 5.18
C LEU A 402 -9.42 3.12 5.92
N ASP A 403 -8.80 1.99 5.53
CA ASP A 403 -7.58 1.51 6.19
C ASP A 403 -6.49 2.58 6.10
N GLY A 404 -6.04 3.07 7.26
CA GLY A 404 -4.99 4.07 7.41
C GLY A 404 -3.60 3.56 6.98
N PHE A 405 -3.49 2.25 6.75
CA PHE A 405 -2.34 1.62 6.11
C PHE A 405 -2.81 0.54 5.11
N PRO A 406 -3.26 0.94 3.91
CA PRO A 406 -3.83 0.05 2.93
C PRO A 406 -2.74 -0.80 2.26
N VAL A 407 -2.98 -2.11 2.25
CA VAL A 407 -2.21 -3.12 1.52
C VAL A 407 -3.05 -3.82 0.44
N ARG A 408 -4.29 -3.37 0.26
CA ARG A 408 -5.26 -3.89 -0.71
C ARG A 408 -5.58 -2.82 -1.74
N CYS A 409 -5.94 -3.24 -2.95
CA CYS A 409 -6.39 -2.33 -3.99
C CYS A 409 -7.67 -1.64 -3.52
N GLN A 410 -7.67 -0.31 -3.46
CA GLN A 410 -8.80 0.48 -2.97
C GLN A 410 -9.83 0.74 -4.07
N THR A 411 -11.07 1.03 -3.70
CA THR A 411 -12.16 1.34 -4.65
C THR A 411 -11.80 2.46 -5.63
N GLU A 412 -11.09 3.50 -5.18
CA GLU A 412 -10.68 4.61 -6.05
C GLU A 412 -9.71 4.15 -7.16
N LEU A 413 -8.77 3.25 -6.87
CA LEU A 413 -7.87 2.68 -7.88
C LEU A 413 -8.63 1.74 -8.84
N ALA A 414 -9.57 0.95 -8.32
CA ALA A 414 -10.46 0.13 -9.15
C ALA A 414 -11.33 0.98 -10.08
N ARG A 415 -11.80 2.15 -9.61
CA ARG A 415 -12.54 3.10 -10.45
C ARG A 415 -11.69 3.63 -11.60
N VAL A 416 -10.41 3.95 -11.34
CA VAL A 416 -9.47 4.36 -12.39
C VAL A 416 -9.38 3.30 -13.50
N TYR A 417 -9.25 2.02 -13.14
CA TYR A 417 -9.27 0.92 -14.11
C TYR A 417 -10.54 0.91 -14.97
N ARG A 418 -11.72 1.03 -14.34
CA ARG A 418 -13.02 1.04 -15.05
C ARG A 418 -13.13 2.21 -16.02
N GLU A 419 -12.73 3.40 -15.57
CA GLU A 419 -12.78 4.61 -16.40
C GLU A 419 -11.80 4.55 -17.57
N VAL A 420 -10.57 4.07 -17.36
CA VAL A 420 -9.59 3.90 -18.44
C VAL A 420 -10.05 2.83 -19.42
N ALA A 421 -10.54 1.68 -18.93
CA ALA A 421 -11.07 0.63 -19.81
C ALA A 421 -12.24 1.13 -20.65
N ALA A 422 -13.21 1.84 -20.04
CA ALA A 422 -14.34 2.40 -20.75
C ALA A 422 -13.92 3.44 -21.81
N ARG A 423 -12.98 4.33 -21.48
CA ARG A 423 -12.48 5.36 -22.40
C ARG A 423 -11.83 4.76 -23.66
N HIS A 424 -11.08 3.69 -23.48
CA HIS A 424 -10.38 3.00 -24.58
C HIS A 424 -11.20 1.85 -25.18
N SER A 425 -12.48 1.68 -24.78
CA SER A 425 -13.35 0.57 -25.21
C SER A 425 -12.71 -0.82 -25.03
N LEU A 426 -11.94 -0.97 -23.95
CA LEU A 426 -11.28 -2.22 -23.58
C LEU A 426 -12.22 -3.03 -22.69
N GLY A 427 -12.31 -4.34 -22.93
CA GLY A 427 -12.83 -5.25 -21.91
C GLY A 427 -11.93 -5.26 -20.67
N LEU A 428 -12.56 -5.22 -19.51
CA LEU A 428 -11.93 -5.18 -18.20
C LEU A 428 -12.18 -6.50 -17.48
N ILE A 429 -11.15 -7.06 -16.86
CA ILE A 429 -11.31 -8.15 -15.91
C ILE A 429 -11.50 -7.50 -14.53
N ASP A 430 -12.76 -7.30 -14.15
CA ASP A 430 -13.11 -6.82 -12.81
C ASP A 430 -12.97 -7.98 -11.81
N GLY A 431 -11.73 -8.21 -11.36
CA GLY A 431 -11.36 -9.34 -10.54
C GLY A 431 -12.27 -9.54 -9.31
N PRO A 432 -12.62 -8.51 -8.53
CA PRO A 432 -13.59 -8.63 -7.45
C PRO A 432 -14.92 -9.26 -7.91
N GLU A 433 -15.52 -8.72 -8.97
CA GLU A 433 -16.81 -9.20 -9.48
C GLU A 433 -16.71 -10.59 -10.11
N CYS A 434 -15.57 -10.95 -10.72
CA CYS A 434 -15.31 -12.32 -11.17
C CYS A 434 -15.32 -13.35 -10.04
N LEU A 435 -14.93 -12.95 -8.83
CA LEU A 435 -14.79 -13.87 -7.69
C LEU A 435 -16.03 -13.92 -6.79
N ARG A 436 -16.91 -12.91 -6.81
CA ARG A 436 -18.13 -12.92 -5.96
C ARG A 436 -18.97 -14.19 -6.12
N PRO A 437 -19.23 -14.72 -7.34
CA PRO A 437 -20.00 -15.95 -7.51
C PRO A 437 -19.32 -17.21 -6.95
N LEU A 438 -18.02 -17.15 -6.63
CA LEU A 438 -17.26 -18.27 -6.08
C LEU A 438 -17.29 -18.31 -4.54
N SER A 439 -17.67 -17.22 -3.89
CA SER A 439 -17.96 -17.19 -2.46
C SER A 439 -19.44 -17.53 -2.21
N ALA A 440 -19.70 -18.32 -1.17
CA ALA A 440 -21.04 -18.77 -0.81
C ALA A 440 -22.02 -17.62 -0.46
N HIS A 441 -21.50 -16.46 -0.09
CA HIS A 441 -22.28 -15.29 0.34
C HIS A 441 -21.94 -14.02 -0.47
N GLY A 442 -21.11 -14.13 -1.52
CA GLY A 442 -20.74 -13.00 -2.37
C GLY A 442 -19.80 -11.97 -1.72
N ILE A 443 -19.17 -12.32 -0.59
CA ILE A 443 -18.14 -11.51 0.09
C ILE A 443 -16.80 -12.20 -0.16
N LEU A 444 -15.78 -11.43 -0.48
CA LEU A 444 -14.45 -11.98 -0.74
C LEU A 444 -13.78 -12.40 0.58
N ASP A 445 -13.58 -13.71 0.80
CA ASP A 445 -13.20 -14.28 2.09
C ASP A 445 -11.92 -15.15 2.03
N ASP A 446 -11.55 -15.76 3.16
CA ASP A 446 -10.35 -16.61 3.29
C ASP A 446 -10.39 -17.89 2.41
N THR A 447 -11.52 -18.25 1.78
CA THR A 447 -11.55 -19.35 0.79
C THR A 447 -10.97 -18.94 -0.56
N LEU A 448 -10.89 -17.62 -0.82
CA LEU A 448 -10.38 -17.02 -2.05
C LEU A 448 -8.99 -16.42 -1.88
N PHE A 449 -8.57 -16.13 -0.64
CA PHE A 449 -7.27 -15.53 -0.33
C PHE A 449 -6.58 -16.22 0.85
N HIS A 450 -5.26 -16.35 0.78
CA HIS A 450 -4.44 -16.82 1.90
C HIS A 450 -4.28 -15.77 3.00
N ASP A 451 -4.33 -14.49 2.62
CA ASP A 451 -4.14 -13.33 3.48
C ASP A 451 -4.93 -12.11 2.96
N ALA A 452 -4.41 -10.90 3.14
CA ALA A 452 -5.04 -9.66 2.67
C ALA A 452 -5.35 -9.65 1.16
N HIS A 453 -4.53 -10.31 0.34
CA HIS A 453 -4.69 -10.25 -1.11
C HIS A 453 -4.01 -11.38 -1.89
N HIS A 454 -3.21 -12.25 -1.29
CA HIS A 454 -2.59 -13.35 -2.03
C HIS A 454 -3.60 -14.45 -2.34
N TYR A 455 -3.70 -14.80 -3.61
CA TYR A 455 -4.75 -15.67 -4.15
C TYR A 455 -4.55 -17.13 -3.75
N THR A 456 -5.64 -17.82 -3.46
CA THR A 456 -5.66 -19.28 -3.43
C THR A 456 -5.50 -19.85 -4.83
N LEU A 457 -5.19 -21.15 -4.95
CA LEU A 457 -5.09 -21.78 -6.27
C LEU A 457 -6.40 -21.66 -7.06
N ARG A 458 -7.54 -21.79 -6.38
CA ARG A 458 -8.87 -21.59 -6.96
C ARG A 458 -9.01 -20.19 -7.57
N THR A 459 -8.58 -19.16 -6.84
CA THR A 459 -8.60 -17.77 -7.32
C THR A 459 -7.65 -17.55 -8.49
N GLN A 460 -6.44 -18.14 -8.46
CA GLN A 460 -5.49 -18.09 -9.59
C GLN A 460 -6.12 -18.67 -10.88
N VAL A 461 -6.76 -19.85 -10.77
CA VAL A 461 -7.45 -20.51 -11.90
C VAL A 461 -8.64 -19.70 -12.39
N ALA A 462 -9.47 -19.18 -11.48
CA ALA A 462 -10.66 -18.41 -11.85
C ALA A 462 -10.33 -17.10 -12.57
N LEU A 463 -9.32 -16.36 -12.11
CA LEU A 463 -8.88 -15.13 -12.76
C LEU A 463 -8.18 -15.40 -14.09
N ALA A 464 -7.39 -16.48 -14.19
CA ALA A 464 -6.78 -16.89 -15.45
C ALA A 464 -7.84 -17.30 -16.49
N ALA A 465 -8.86 -18.04 -16.06
CA ALA A 465 -10.03 -18.36 -16.89
C ALA A 465 -10.73 -17.09 -17.39
N ALA A 466 -10.96 -16.09 -16.51
CA ALA A 466 -11.56 -14.82 -16.91
C ALA A 466 -10.69 -14.04 -17.92
N VAL A 467 -9.36 -14.04 -17.76
CA VAL A 467 -8.43 -13.42 -18.72
C VAL A 467 -8.47 -14.14 -20.05
N PHE A 468 -8.43 -15.47 -20.06
CA PHE A 468 -8.50 -16.26 -21.29
C PHE A 468 -9.82 -16.05 -22.03
N ASP A 469 -10.96 -16.11 -21.31
CA ASP A 469 -12.28 -15.87 -21.89
C ASP A 469 -12.38 -14.47 -22.50
N ALA A 470 -11.79 -13.45 -21.85
CA ALA A 470 -11.75 -12.09 -22.38
C ALA A 470 -10.90 -11.97 -23.66
N LEU A 471 -9.81 -12.74 -23.78
CA LEU A 471 -9.02 -12.82 -25.01
C LEU A 471 -9.79 -13.53 -26.13
N ALA A 472 -10.42 -14.65 -25.82
CA ALA A 472 -11.23 -15.44 -26.75
C ALA A 472 -12.41 -14.63 -27.30
N ALA A 473 -13.15 -13.92 -26.44
CA ALA A 473 -14.27 -13.07 -26.84
C ALA A 473 -13.90 -11.97 -27.84
N ARG A 474 -12.63 -11.52 -27.84
CA ARG A 474 -12.10 -10.55 -28.81
C ARG A 474 -11.63 -11.20 -30.10
N GLY A 475 -11.48 -12.51 -30.14
CA GLY A 475 -10.74 -13.22 -31.18
C GLY A 475 -9.25 -12.87 -31.17
N ALA A 476 -8.71 -12.50 -30.01
CA ALA A 476 -7.30 -12.13 -29.90
C ALA A 476 -6.41 -13.31 -30.32
N PHE A 477 -5.35 -13.04 -31.09
CA PHE A 477 -4.39 -14.05 -31.58
C PHE A 477 -5.01 -15.16 -32.45
N GLY A 478 -6.25 -15.00 -32.93
CA GLY A 478 -6.96 -16.04 -33.66
C GLY A 478 -7.69 -17.06 -32.76
N LEU A 479 -7.84 -16.77 -31.46
CA LEU A 479 -8.70 -17.55 -30.58
C LEU A 479 -10.16 -17.55 -31.07
N SER A 480 -10.84 -18.69 -30.90
CA SER A 480 -12.25 -18.80 -31.26
C SER A 480 -13.12 -17.93 -30.36
N ARG A 481 -13.97 -17.09 -30.97
CA ARG A 481 -14.97 -16.29 -30.26
C ARG A 481 -16.12 -17.13 -29.71
N ASP A 482 -16.31 -18.32 -30.27
CA ASP A 482 -17.36 -19.27 -29.91
C ASP A 482 -16.85 -20.32 -28.91
N ALA A 483 -15.64 -20.15 -28.36
CA ALA A 483 -15.12 -21.04 -27.33
C ALA A 483 -16.02 -21.02 -26.09
N PRO A 484 -16.35 -22.18 -25.50
CA PRO A 484 -17.12 -22.21 -24.26
C PRO A 484 -16.33 -21.53 -23.13
N PRO A 485 -17.02 -20.92 -22.14
CA PRO A 485 -16.35 -20.33 -20.99
C PRO A 485 -15.43 -21.32 -20.29
N SER A 486 -14.26 -20.85 -19.91
CA SER A 486 -13.26 -21.67 -19.22
C SER A 486 -13.80 -22.19 -17.89
N PRO A 487 -13.67 -23.49 -17.58
CA PRO A 487 -14.15 -24.06 -16.32
C PRO A 487 -13.47 -23.44 -15.09
N ARG A 488 -14.25 -23.19 -14.04
CA ARG A 488 -13.80 -22.60 -12.75
C ARG A 488 -14.09 -23.50 -11.54
N ASP A 489 -14.52 -24.73 -11.80
CA ASP A 489 -14.87 -25.73 -10.80
C ASP A 489 -13.62 -26.42 -10.19
N ASP A 490 -13.85 -27.23 -9.16
CA ASP A 490 -12.80 -27.97 -8.46
C ASP A 490 -12.05 -28.94 -9.39
N ASP A 491 -12.69 -29.45 -10.45
CA ASP A 491 -12.02 -30.30 -11.42
C ASP A 491 -11.02 -29.50 -12.26
N ALA A 492 -11.36 -28.27 -12.63
CA ALA A 492 -10.42 -27.34 -13.26
C ALA A 492 -9.23 -27.05 -12.35
N VAL A 493 -9.48 -26.78 -11.07
CA VAL A 493 -8.44 -26.56 -10.06
C VAL A 493 -7.52 -27.78 -9.95
N ARG A 494 -8.08 -29.00 -9.82
CA ARG A 494 -7.33 -30.26 -9.79
C ARG A 494 -6.50 -30.51 -11.05
N ARG A 495 -7.05 -30.21 -12.23
CA ARG A 495 -6.31 -30.33 -13.51
C ARG A 495 -5.10 -29.40 -13.53
N TRP A 496 -5.28 -28.13 -13.18
CA TRP A 496 -4.18 -27.17 -13.13
C TRP A 496 -3.16 -27.49 -12.03
N ALA A 497 -3.61 -27.94 -10.86
CA ALA A 497 -2.73 -28.40 -9.78
C ALA A 497 -1.77 -29.49 -10.27
N ARG A 498 -2.31 -30.53 -10.95
CA ARG A 498 -1.49 -31.61 -11.52
C ARG A 498 -0.54 -31.10 -12.60
N ARG A 499 -1.03 -30.29 -13.54
CA ARG A 499 -0.21 -29.77 -14.67
C ARG A 499 0.95 -28.89 -14.19
N LEU A 500 0.74 -28.07 -13.16
CA LEU A 500 1.73 -27.13 -12.65
C LEU A 500 2.59 -27.71 -11.51
N GLY A 501 2.35 -28.97 -11.13
CA GLY A 501 3.09 -29.64 -10.06
C GLY A 501 2.87 -28.98 -8.69
N VAL A 502 1.61 -28.72 -8.36
CA VAL A 502 1.17 -28.28 -7.03
C VAL A 502 1.01 -29.52 -6.14
N ASP A 503 2.05 -29.81 -5.39
CA ASP A 503 2.18 -30.96 -4.48
C ASP A 503 2.28 -30.52 -3.01
N ASP A 504 2.27 -31.46 -2.08
CA ASP A 504 2.38 -31.17 -0.65
C ASP A 504 3.63 -30.35 -0.26
N PRO A 505 4.82 -30.56 -0.86
CA PRO A 505 5.97 -29.68 -0.64
C PRO A 505 5.72 -28.22 -1.06
N LEU A 506 5.03 -27.99 -2.19
CA LEU A 506 4.65 -26.64 -2.59
C LEU A 506 3.61 -26.06 -1.62
N TRP A 507 2.61 -26.84 -1.19
CA TRP A 507 1.64 -26.39 -0.19
C TRP A 507 2.30 -26.05 1.15
N ALA A 508 3.34 -26.77 1.56
CA ALA A 508 4.10 -26.45 2.75
C ALA A 508 4.81 -25.10 2.61
N THR A 509 5.31 -24.80 1.41
CA THR A 509 5.91 -23.50 1.09
C THR A 509 4.87 -22.38 1.10
N VAL A 510 3.70 -22.61 0.50
CA VAL A 510 2.55 -21.70 0.52
C VAL A 510 2.15 -21.35 1.95
N CYS A 511 1.98 -22.36 2.81
CA CYS A 511 1.62 -22.18 4.21
C CYS A 511 2.71 -21.39 4.97
N ALA A 512 3.99 -21.74 4.82
CA ALA A 512 5.08 -21.03 5.49
C ALA A 512 5.17 -19.55 5.06
N ARG A 513 5.00 -19.26 3.77
CA ARG A 513 4.99 -17.90 3.21
C ARG A 513 3.80 -17.09 3.73
N THR A 514 2.63 -17.69 3.78
CA THR A 514 1.41 -17.09 4.33
C THR A 514 1.56 -16.78 5.82
N GLY A 515 2.08 -17.71 6.62
CA GLY A 515 2.37 -17.46 8.04
C GLY A 515 3.36 -16.31 8.23
N THR A 516 4.39 -16.23 7.38
CA THR A 516 5.36 -15.10 7.38
C THR A 516 4.69 -13.77 7.07
N TYR A 517 3.72 -13.75 6.14
CA TYR A 517 2.96 -12.53 5.84
C TYR A 517 2.18 -12.02 7.07
N TYR A 518 1.43 -12.92 7.74
CA TYR A 518 0.73 -12.57 8.98
C TYR A 518 1.69 -12.11 10.08
N MET A 519 2.85 -12.74 10.21
CA MET A 519 3.88 -12.32 11.16
C MET A 519 4.33 -10.87 10.91
N HIS A 520 4.56 -10.48 9.66
CA HIS A 520 4.99 -9.12 9.34
C HIS A 520 3.91 -8.08 9.60
N LEU A 521 2.67 -8.36 9.20
CA LEU A 521 1.57 -7.41 9.37
C LEU A 521 0.87 -7.46 10.73
N ALA A 522 1.15 -8.44 11.59
CA ALA A 522 0.65 -8.43 12.97
C ALA A 522 1.06 -7.14 13.70
N SER A 523 2.31 -6.69 13.49
CA SER A 523 2.85 -5.47 14.08
C SER A 523 2.21 -4.17 13.58
N ALA A 524 1.38 -4.21 12.54
CA ALA A 524 0.84 -3.01 11.89
C ALA A 524 -0.44 -2.48 12.55
N ARG A 525 -1.03 -3.21 13.51
CA ARG A 525 -2.35 -2.95 14.09
C ARG A 525 -2.33 -2.97 15.62
N PHE A 526 -3.40 -2.44 16.22
CA PHE A 526 -3.54 -2.32 17.68
C PHE A 526 -3.81 -3.66 18.39
N ASP A 527 -4.57 -4.57 17.77
CA ASP A 527 -4.84 -5.91 18.30
C ASP A 527 -4.40 -6.99 17.31
N PRO A 528 -3.22 -7.61 17.51
CA PRO A 528 -2.67 -8.59 16.59
C PRO A 528 -3.24 -10.01 16.75
N ALA A 529 -4.09 -10.27 17.75
CA ALA A 529 -4.38 -11.63 18.22
C ALA A 529 -4.91 -12.58 17.13
N GLU A 530 -5.81 -12.10 16.26
CA GLU A 530 -6.32 -12.91 15.14
C GLU A 530 -5.22 -13.26 14.14
N ARG A 531 -4.37 -12.30 13.78
CA ARG A 531 -3.27 -12.51 12.82
C ARG A 531 -2.21 -13.44 13.38
N GLU A 532 -1.93 -13.36 14.69
CA GLU A 532 -1.01 -14.28 15.36
C GLU A 532 -1.56 -15.71 15.39
N ARG A 533 -2.85 -15.89 15.64
CA ARG A 533 -3.48 -17.23 15.55
C ARG A 533 -3.48 -17.76 14.12
N LYS A 534 -3.80 -16.94 13.12
CA LYS A 534 -3.71 -17.33 11.70
C LYS A 534 -2.26 -17.70 11.33
N ARG A 535 -1.26 -16.91 11.75
CA ARG A 535 0.17 -17.20 11.60
C ARG A 535 0.52 -18.59 12.13
N ASP A 536 0.14 -18.88 13.37
CA ASP A 536 0.49 -20.14 14.03
C ASP A 536 -0.15 -21.35 13.35
N ARG A 537 -1.40 -21.21 12.88
CA ARG A 537 -2.09 -22.23 12.07
C ARG A 537 -1.35 -22.54 10.78
N PHE A 538 -0.95 -21.50 10.05
CA PHE A 538 -0.22 -21.67 8.80
C PHE A 538 1.18 -22.26 9.01
N PHE A 539 1.90 -21.87 10.07
CA PHE A 539 3.18 -22.50 10.39
C PHE A 539 3.02 -23.95 10.85
N GLY A 540 1.99 -24.27 11.63
CA GLY A 540 1.65 -25.64 12.01
C GLY A 540 1.34 -26.51 10.79
N ALA A 541 0.52 -26.01 9.86
CA ALA A 541 0.22 -26.69 8.60
C ALA A 541 1.45 -26.90 7.72
N ALA A 542 2.33 -25.91 7.63
CA ALA A 542 3.60 -26.06 6.93
C ALA A 542 4.48 -27.15 7.54
N GLY A 543 4.48 -27.29 8.87
CA GLY A 543 5.15 -28.37 9.59
C GLY A 543 4.55 -29.74 9.28
N ALA A 544 3.22 -29.86 9.35
CA ALA A 544 2.49 -31.10 9.13
C ALA A 544 2.64 -31.64 7.68
N LEU A 545 2.67 -30.75 6.69
CA LEU A 545 2.93 -31.13 5.29
C LEU A 545 4.37 -31.58 5.08
N LYS A 546 5.34 -30.93 5.72
CA LYS A 546 6.76 -31.31 5.62
C LYS A 546 7.06 -32.65 6.28
N SER A 547 6.40 -32.97 7.38
CA SER A 547 6.54 -34.25 8.07
C SER A 547 5.72 -35.38 7.42
N GLY A 548 4.81 -35.06 6.49
CA GLY A 548 3.86 -36.01 5.92
C GLY A 548 2.79 -36.48 6.90
N SER A 549 2.60 -35.79 8.04
CA SER A 549 1.57 -36.15 9.02
C SER A 549 0.15 -35.76 8.58
N ALA A 550 0.02 -34.87 7.60
CA ALA A 550 -1.23 -34.51 6.94
C ALA A 550 -0.95 -34.13 5.48
N GLY A 551 -1.92 -34.37 4.59
CA GLY A 551 -1.90 -33.87 3.21
C GLY A 551 -2.68 -32.56 3.07
N ALA A 552 -2.45 -31.80 1.99
CA ALA A 552 -3.06 -30.48 1.82
C ALA A 552 -4.59 -30.48 1.93
N GLU A 553 -5.26 -31.49 1.38
CA GLU A 553 -6.74 -31.63 1.42
C GLU A 553 -7.29 -31.90 2.84
N THR A 554 -6.45 -32.37 3.76
CA THR A 554 -6.88 -32.80 5.12
C THR A 554 -6.59 -31.77 6.21
N LEU A 555 -5.88 -30.68 5.89
CA LEU A 555 -5.49 -29.65 6.86
C LEU A 555 -6.67 -28.87 7.43
N GLY A 556 -7.78 -28.81 6.70
CA GLY A 556 -8.95 -28.03 7.09
C GLY A 556 -8.63 -26.54 7.24
N LEU A 557 -7.70 -26.01 6.45
CA LEU A 557 -7.43 -24.57 6.34
C LEU A 557 -8.13 -24.02 5.09
N PRO A 558 -8.69 -22.80 5.17
CA PRO A 558 -9.37 -22.22 4.03
C PRO A 558 -8.34 -21.89 2.94
N GLY A 559 -8.68 -22.19 1.69
CA GLY A 559 -7.82 -21.89 0.54
C GLY A 559 -6.61 -22.81 0.35
N VAL A 560 -6.39 -23.79 1.24
CA VAL A 560 -5.34 -24.81 1.12
C VAL A 560 -5.93 -26.11 0.57
N GLY A 561 -5.29 -26.68 -0.45
CA GLY A 561 -5.81 -27.82 -1.19
C GLY A 561 -6.49 -27.42 -2.50
N THR A 562 -7.10 -28.39 -3.17
CA THR A 562 -7.73 -28.24 -4.49
C THR A 562 -9.24 -28.33 -4.46
N ALA A 563 -9.82 -28.89 -3.40
CA ALA A 563 -11.26 -28.89 -3.21
C ALA A 563 -11.76 -27.51 -2.72
N SER A 564 -12.96 -27.12 -3.16
CA SER A 564 -13.68 -26.05 -2.52
C SER A 564 -13.95 -26.47 -1.07
N ALA A 565 -13.46 -25.66 -0.12
CA ALA A 565 -13.89 -25.82 1.26
C ALA A 565 -15.41 -25.69 1.30
N GLY A 566 -16.10 -26.59 2.01
CA GLY A 566 -17.50 -26.41 2.38
C GLY A 566 -17.69 -25.09 3.17
N PRO A 567 -18.92 -24.74 3.59
CA PRO A 567 -19.15 -23.53 4.37
C PRO A 567 -18.19 -23.48 5.55
N PHE A 568 -17.25 -22.54 5.49
CA PHE A 568 -16.17 -22.45 6.44
C PHE A 568 -16.61 -21.57 7.59
N ALA A 569 -16.21 -21.92 8.81
CA ALA A 569 -16.50 -21.07 9.95
C ALA A 569 -15.72 -19.76 9.76
N TRP A 570 -16.42 -18.63 9.83
CA TRP A 570 -15.79 -17.31 9.71
C TRP A 570 -14.68 -17.12 10.73
N ASP A 571 -14.67 -17.87 11.85
CA ASP A 571 -13.73 -17.80 12.97
C ASP A 571 -12.74 -18.96 13.05
N TRP A 572 -12.44 -19.61 11.93
CA TRP A 572 -11.62 -20.81 11.85
C TRP A 572 -10.28 -20.77 12.61
N TRP A 573 -9.67 -19.60 12.77
CA TRP A 573 -8.44 -19.42 13.54
C TRP A 573 -8.63 -19.67 15.05
N ARG A 574 -9.88 -19.69 15.54
CA ARG A 574 -10.26 -20.06 16.92
C ARG A 574 -10.44 -21.59 17.10
N ALA A 575 -10.35 -22.40 16.04
CA ALA A 575 -10.71 -23.82 16.06
C ALA A 575 -9.80 -24.69 16.95
N GLY A 576 -10.11 -24.82 18.24
CA GLY A 576 -9.31 -25.56 19.24
C GLY A 576 -9.35 -24.91 20.63
N ASP A 577 -9.79 -23.65 20.71
CA ASP A 577 -10.08 -22.95 21.98
C ASP A 577 -11.54 -23.11 22.42
N ARG A 578 -12.40 -23.73 21.59
CA ARG A 578 -13.76 -24.05 21.99
C ARG A 578 -13.69 -25.22 22.98
N PRO A 579 -14.14 -25.07 24.24
CA PRO A 579 -14.29 -26.22 25.12
C PRO A 579 -15.20 -27.24 24.40
N ALA A 580 -14.82 -28.51 24.44
CA ALA A 580 -15.63 -29.60 23.89
C ALA A 580 -17.01 -29.57 24.57
N GLY A 581 -17.99 -28.93 23.92
CA GLY A 581 -19.25 -28.60 24.55
C GLY A 581 -20.30 -28.16 23.55
N ARG A 582 -21.19 -29.11 23.24
CA ARG A 582 -22.46 -29.00 22.50
C ARG A 582 -22.35 -28.89 20.99
N SER A 583 -22.25 -30.06 20.36
CA SER A 583 -22.82 -30.29 19.04
C SER A 583 -24.33 -29.99 19.11
N THR A 584 -24.79 -29.00 18.36
CA THR A 584 -26.20 -28.87 17.97
C THR A 584 -26.51 -29.94 16.93
N GLY A 585 -26.66 -31.18 17.40
CA GLY A 585 -27.29 -32.26 16.64
C GLY A 585 -28.81 -32.10 16.76
N GLY A 586 -29.49 -32.11 15.61
CA GLY A 586 -30.93 -31.87 15.50
C GLY A 586 -31.79 -32.87 16.29
N ASP A 587 -32.99 -32.40 16.61
CA ASP A 587 -34.10 -33.19 17.15
C ASP A 587 -34.33 -34.47 16.34
N PRO A 588 -34.71 -35.55 17.03
CA PRO A 588 -36.07 -36.02 16.82
C PRO A 588 -36.80 -36.40 18.12
N ALA A 589 -38.05 -35.91 18.20
CA ALA A 589 -39.20 -36.51 18.86
C ALA A 589 -39.07 -36.97 20.33
N SER A 590 -39.78 -36.26 21.21
CA SER A 590 -40.15 -36.70 22.56
C SER A 590 -40.92 -38.03 22.56
N PRO A 591 -40.80 -38.79 23.66
CA PRO A 591 -42.00 -39.02 24.47
C PRO A 591 -41.76 -38.70 25.96
N GLY A 592 -42.86 -38.40 26.66
CA GLY A 592 -42.93 -37.76 27.98
C GLY A 592 -42.39 -38.52 29.20
N PRO A 593 -42.56 -37.93 30.40
CA PRO A 593 -41.70 -38.15 31.56
C PRO A 593 -42.19 -39.27 32.48
N PRO A 594 -41.33 -39.71 33.42
CA PRO A 594 -41.79 -39.99 34.77
C PRO A 594 -41.03 -39.19 35.83
N ALA A 595 -41.76 -38.95 36.92
CA ALA A 595 -41.42 -38.11 38.05
C ALA A 595 -40.46 -38.76 39.07
N ALA A 596 -40.05 -37.93 40.04
CA ALA A 596 -39.36 -38.22 41.30
C ALA A 596 -37.83 -38.40 41.19
N ALA A 597 -36.97 -37.91 42.10
CA ALA A 597 -37.15 -37.40 43.45
C ALA A 597 -35.99 -36.42 43.81
N ARG A 598 -36.26 -35.47 44.72
CA ARG A 598 -35.23 -34.80 45.52
C ARG A 598 -34.62 -35.79 46.52
N PRO A 599 -33.34 -35.63 46.88
CA PRO A 599 -33.02 -35.24 48.27
C PRO A 599 -31.96 -34.12 48.28
N GLU A 600 -32.19 -33.02 48.99
CA GLU A 600 -31.85 -32.76 50.40
C GLU A 600 -30.38 -32.39 50.66
N ARG A 601 -30.29 -31.35 51.49
CA ARG A 601 -29.10 -30.63 51.92
C ARG A 601 -28.38 -31.37 53.04
N SER A 602 -27.05 -31.34 53.01
CA SER A 602 -26.16 -31.26 54.18
C SER A 602 -24.88 -30.55 53.69
N GLY A 603 -24.36 -29.46 54.24
CA GLY A 603 -24.44 -28.94 55.59
C GLY A 603 -23.02 -28.91 56.17
N ARG A 604 -22.50 -27.71 56.44
CA ARG A 604 -21.30 -27.36 57.25
C ARG A 604 -19.93 -27.59 56.58
N SER A 605 -18.87 -26.81 56.83
CA SER A 605 -18.63 -25.57 57.58
C SER A 605 -17.12 -25.24 57.48
N GLY A 606 -16.76 -23.95 57.56
CA GLY A 606 -15.41 -23.47 57.92
C GLY A 606 -14.45 -23.37 56.74
N SER A 607 -13.56 -22.39 56.62
CA SER A 607 -13.23 -21.20 57.42
C SER A 607 -12.07 -20.55 56.67
N ASP A 608 -12.18 -19.28 56.27
CA ASP A 608 -11.03 -18.46 55.91
C ASP A 608 -10.18 -18.18 57.16
N PRO A 609 -8.85 -18.05 57.01
CA PRO A 609 -8.30 -16.69 56.96
C PRO A 609 -7.16 -16.48 55.94
N ALA A 610 -7.08 -15.26 55.42
CA ALA A 610 -5.95 -14.65 54.71
C ALA A 610 -4.81 -14.25 55.69
N PRO A 611 -3.79 -13.46 55.30
CA PRO A 611 -2.93 -13.41 54.11
C PRO A 611 -1.41 -13.57 54.50
N GLY A 612 -0.49 -13.67 53.53
CA GLY A 612 0.95 -13.65 53.87
C GLY A 612 1.91 -13.59 52.67
N ASP A 613 2.47 -12.39 52.49
CA ASP A 613 3.88 -12.05 52.17
C ASP A 613 4.62 -12.61 50.94
N LEU A 614 4.84 -11.67 49.99
CA LEU A 614 6.05 -11.48 49.16
C LEU A 614 7.27 -11.07 50.03
N PRO A 615 8.55 -10.91 49.57
CA PRO A 615 9.32 -11.33 48.36
C PRO A 615 10.72 -11.94 48.80
N PRO A 616 11.88 -11.90 48.07
CA PRO A 616 12.20 -11.35 46.74
C PRO A 616 13.09 -12.16 45.78
N ALA A 617 13.23 -11.53 44.62
CA ALA A 617 13.96 -11.87 43.41
C ALA A 617 15.48 -12.04 43.55
N ARG A 618 16.02 -12.83 42.61
CA ARG A 618 17.31 -12.60 41.94
C ARG A 618 17.18 -12.90 40.46
#